data_AF-A0A6G0VI30-F1
#
_entry.id   AF-A0A6G0VI30-F1
#
_cell.length_a   1.000
_cell.length_b   1.000
_cell.length_c   1.000
_cell.angle_alpha   90.00
_cell.angle_beta   90.00
_cell.angle_gamma   90.00
#
_symmetry.space_group_name_H-M   'P 1'
#
loop_
_entity.id
_entity.type
_entity.pdbx_description
1 polymer ?
#
loop_
_entity_poly.entity_id
_entity_poly.type
_entity_poly.pdbx_seq_one_letter_code
_entity_poly.pdbx_strand_id
1 'polypeptide(L)'
;MEQYYIRRIRKFCNGRCNVARLFLNTIKRKIGYLAVENIKNIDNSVFIVPSEKTGELYEVNISLGCCTCENGRLGSFCKHQGAVYFFYGEKLPNMPPVTPESRHSMAILAFGENALPISFYDSLECNPSIEKTEDKNTFNNPYEYQNV
;
A
#
# COMPACT_ATOMS: atom_id res chain seq x y z
N MET A 1 21.50 15.43 15.41
CA MET A 1 20.99 14.73 14.20
C MET A 1 19.76 13.88 14.48
N GLU A 2 19.73 13.12 15.58
CA GLU A 2 18.59 12.26 15.95
C GLU A 2 17.23 12.96 15.98
N GLN A 3 17.13 14.11 16.64
CA GLN A 3 15.87 14.89 16.73
C GLN A 3 15.31 15.32 15.36
N TYR A 4 16.18 15.53 14.37
CA TYR A 4 15.74 15.84 13.01
C TYR A 4 15.01 14.64 12.37
N TYR A 5 15.58 13.43 12.50
CA TYR A 5 14.97 12.21 11.99
C TYR A 5 13.68 11.87 12.73
N ILE A 6 13.67 11.98 14.07
CA ILE A 6 12.46 11.78 14.88
C ILE A 6 11.33 12.70 14.38
N ARG A 7 11.60 14.00 14.21
CA ARG A 7 10.61 14.96 13.69
C ARG A 7 10.10 14.58 12.30
N ARG A 8 10.97 14.07 11.42
CA ARG A 8 10.61 13.65 10.06
C ARG A 8 9.74 12.40 10.07
N ILE A 9 10.07 11.40 10.87
CA ILE A 9 9.29 10.16 11.03
C ILE A 9 7.91 10.48 11.64
N ARG A 10 7.86 11.34 12.66
CA ARG A 10 6.59 11.81 13.25
C ARG A 10 5.68 12.50 12.25
N LYS A 11 6.23 13.32 11.35
CA LYS A 11 5.45 13.93 10.25
C LYS A 11 4.88 12.87 9.30
N PHE A 12 5.66 11.82 9.02
CA PHE A 12 5.23 10.72 8.17
C PHE A 12 4.11 9.88 8.81
N CYS A 13 4.31 9.34 10.01
CA CYS A 13 3.34 8.43 10.63
C CYS A 13 2.00 9.12 10.96
N ASN A 14 2.02 10.42 11.26
CA ASN A 14 0.79 11.18 11.56
C ASN A 14 0.10 11.72 10.29
N GLY A 15 0.45 11.21 9.10
CA GLY A 15 -0.21 11.58 7.83
C GLY A 15 0.03 13.03 7.39
N ARG A 16 0.94 13.77 8.03
CA ARG A 16 1.28 15.17 7.68
C ARG A 16 2.22 15.25 6.47
N CYS A 17 2.67 14.12 5.93
CA CYS A 17 3.45 14.01 4.70
C CYS A 17 2.69 13.17 3.67
N ASN A 18 2.11 13.83 2.67
CA ASN A 18 1.32 13.16 1.62
C ASN A 18 2.14 12.71 0.41
N VAL A 19 3.47 12.85 0.44
CA VAL A 19 4.34 12.61 -0.74
C VAL A 19 4.19 11.20 -1.29
N ALA A 20 4.27 10.17 -0.45
CA ALA A 20 4.14 8.77 -0.87
C ALA A 20 2.76 8.48 -1.49
N ARG A 21 1.69 9.01 -0.87
CA ARG A 21 0.31 8.86 -1.35
C ARG A 21 0.08 9.58 -2.68
N LEU A 22 0.54 10.82 -2.81
CA LEU A 22 0.44 11.59 -4.05
C LEU A 22 1.24 10.95 -5.19
N PHE A 23 2.40 10.39 -4.88
CA PHE A 23 3.19 9.62 -5.83
C PHE A 23 2.44 8.37 -6.30
N LEU A 24 1.89 7.56 -5.37
CA LEU A 24 1.10 6.39 -5.72
C LEU A 24 -0.14 6.74 -6.57
N ASN A 25 -0.85 7.82 -6.23
CA ASN A 25 -1.98 8.33 -7.03
C ASN A 25 -1.55 8.79 -8.42
N THR A 26 -0.34 9.35 -8.55
CA THR A 26 0.23 9.72 -9.85
C THR A 26 0.54 8.48 -10.68
N ILE A 27 1.08 7.42 -10.08
CA ILE A 27 1.27 6.13 -10.75
C ILE A 27 -0.08 5.55 -11.17
N LYS A 28 -1.09 5.56 -10.30
CA LYS A 28 -2.45 5.08 -10.61
C LYS A 28 -3.05 5.79 -11.83
N ARG A 29 -2.86 7.11 -11.96
CA ARG A 29 -3.30 7.85 -13.16
C ARG A 29 -2.50 7.45 -14.40
N LYS A 30 -1.19 7.27 -14.27
CA LYS A 30 -0.31 6.90 -15.39
C LYS A 30 -0.59 5.52 -15.96
N ILE A 31 -1.16 4.60 -15.18
CA ILE A 31 -1.51 3.25 -15.67
C ILE A 31 -2.89 3.18 -16.31
N GLY A 32 -3.65 4.28 -16.36
CA GLY A 32 -5.02 4.29 -16.87
C GLY A 32 -5.17 3.88 -18.35
N TYR A 33 -4.07 3.84 -19.12
CA TYR A 33 -4.06 3.35 -20.50
C TYR A 33 -3.99 1.81 -20.59
N LEU A 34 -3.66 1.11 -19.51
CA LEU A 34 -3.51 -0.34 -19.49
C LEU A 34 -4.83 -1.01 -19.11
N ALA A 35 -5.13 -2.12 -19.78
CA ALA A 35 -6.13 -3.09 -19.37
C ALA A 35 -5.44 -4.34 -18.79
N VAL A 36 -6.16 -5.10 -17.96
CA VAL A 36 -5.63 -6.31 -17.29
C VAL A 36 -5.12 -7.34 -18.32
N GLU A 37 -5.84 -7.49 -19.43
CA GLU A 37 -5.53 -8.38 -20.55
C GLU A 37 -4.18 -8.11 -21.22
N ASN A 38 -3.65 -6.89 -21.09
CA ASN A 38 -2.37 -6.50 -21.69
C ASN A 38 -1.16 -6.96 -20.86
N ILE A 39 -1.38 -7.46 -19.65
CA ILE A 39 -0.32 -7.91 -18.75
C ILE A 39 -0.26 -9.43 -18.78
N LYS A 40 0.91 -9.97 -19.10
CA LYS A 40 1.13 -11.42 -19.12
C LYS A 40 1.96 -11.84 -17.92
N ASN A 41 1.48 -12.81 -17.16
CA ASN A 41 2.29 -13.49 -16.16
C ASN A 41 3.10 -14.60 -16.88
N ILE A 42 4.43 -14.55 -16.79
CA ILE A 42 5.30 -15.61 -17.34
C ILE A 42 5.60 -16.66 -16.26
N ASP A 43 5.82 -16.19 -15.04
CA ASP A 43 6.28 -16.98 -13.91
C ASP A 43 5.66 -16.44 -12.61
N ASN A 44 5.76 -17.20 -11.51
CA ASN A 44 5.20 -16.84 -10.21
C ASN A 44 5.61 -15.43 -9.75
N SER A 45 6.80 -14.95 -10.14
CA SER A 45 7.31 -13.64 -9.72
C SER A 45 7.53 -12.63 -10.86
N VAL A 46 7.29 -13.03 -12.12
CA VAL A 46 7.66 -12.23 -13.31
C VAL A 46 6.46 -11.95 -14.21
N PHE A 47 6.27 -10.66 -14.50
CA PHE A 47 5.18 -10.13 -15.31
C PHE A 47 5.74 -9.32 -16.48
N ILE A 48 5.13 -9.47 -17.66
CA ILE A 48 5.38 -8.61 -18.82
C ILE A 48 4.33 -7.53 -18.87
N VAL A 49 4.78 -6.28 -18.96
CA VAL A 49 3.91 -5.09 -19.09
C VAL A 49 4.34 -4.27 -20.32
N PRO A 50 3.41 -3.89 -21.21
CA PRO A 50 3.73 -3.10 -22.38
C PRO A 50 3.92 -1.61 -22.08
N SER A 51 4.83 -0.99 -22.83
CA SER A 51 5.06 0.44 -22.87
C SER A 51 3.89 1.19 -23.52
N GLU A 52 3.56 2.34 -22.94
CA GLU A 52 2.55 3.28 -23.49
C GLU A 52 2.94 3.87 -24.84
N LYS A 53 4.23 4.14 -25.05
CA LYS A 53 4.71 4.97 -26.17
C LYS A 53 5.37 4.17 -27.27
N THR A 54 6.15 3.16 -26.90
CA THR A 54 7.03 2.44 -27.81
C THR A 54 6.51 1.04 -28.16
N GLY A 55 5.53 0.51 -27.41
CA GLY A 55 5.09 -0.88 -27.52
C GLY A 55 6.11 -1.91 -27.03
N GLU A 56 7.28 -1.47 -26.55
CA GLU A 56 8.28 -2.34 -25.91
C GLU A 56 7.69 -3.05 -24.69
N LEU A 57 8.11 -4.28 -24.48
CA LEU A 57 7.68 -5.12 -23.37
C LEU A 57 8.71 -5.01 -22.25
N TYR A 58 8.27 -4.65 -21.05
CA TYR A 58 9.10 -4.61 -19.87
C TYR A 58 8.76 -5.74 -18.93
N GLU A 59 9.80 -6.36 -18.38
CA GLU A 59 9.68 -7.39 -17.37
C GLU A 59 9.68 -6.72 -16.00
N VAL A 60 8.76 -7.16 -15.15
CA VAL A 60 8.59 -6.73 -13.76
C VAL A 60 8.80 -7.95 -12.88
N ASN A 61 9.80 -7.88 -11.99
CA ASN A 61 10.01 -8.90 -10.97
C ASN A 61 9.46 -8.39 -9.64
N ILE A 62 8.41 -9.03 -9.15
CA ILE A 62 7.72 -8.63 -7.90
C ILE A 62 8.59 -8.91 -6.68
N SER A 63 9.25 -10.09 -6.66
CA SER A 63 10.05 -10.51 -5.52
C SER A 63 11.23 -9.56 -5.26
N LEU A 64 11.84 -9.04 -6.32
CA LEU A 64 12.95 -8.10 -6.24
C LEU A 64 12.50 -6.63 -6.20
N GLY A 65 11.26 -6.34 -6.59
CA GLY A 65 10.80 -4.96 -6.74
C GLY A 65 11.54 -4.21 -7.85
N CYS A 66 11.88 -4.89 -8.96
CA CYS A 66 12.57 -4.27 -10.09
C CYS A 66 11.77 -4.38 -11.40
N CYS A 67 12.11 -3.55 -12.36
CA CYS A 67 11.54 -3.59 -13.70
C CYS A 67 12.60 -3.22 -14.73
N THR A 68 12.57 -3.80 -15.93
CA THR A 68 13.58 -3.55 -16.96
C THR A 68 13.50 -2.16 -17.61
N CYS A 69 12.43 -1.38 -17.35
CA CYS A 69 12.35 -0.01 -17.86
C CYS A 69 13.36 0.93 -17.19
N GLU A 70 13.68 2.05 -17.83
CA GLU A 70 14.70 3.01 -17.36
C GLU A 70 14.54 3.46 -15.89
N ASN A 71 13.29 3.72 -15.46
CA ASN A 71 13.03 4.10 -14.07
C ASN A 71 13.15 2.92 -13.09
N GLY A 72 12.67 1.74 -13.50
CA GLY A 72 12.54 0.56 -12.66
C GLY A 72 13.86 -0.19 -12.46
N ARG A 73 14.79 -0.09 -13.43
CA ARG A 73 16.07 -0.82 -13.37
C ARG A 73 16.97 -0.33 -12.23
N LEU A 74 16.72 0.90 -11.75
CA LEU A 74 17.40 1.51 -10.60
C LEU A 74 16.64 1.29 -9.27
N GLY A 75 15.62 0.42 -9.26
CA GLY A 75 14.84 0.09 -8.07
C GLY A 75 13.71 1.09 -7.73
N SER A 76 13.49 2.12 -8.54
CA SER A 76 12.37 3.05 -8.33
C SER A 76 11.03 2.41 -8.68
N PHE A 77 9.99 2.73 -7.90
CA PHE A 77 8.65 2.24 -8.15
C PHE A 77 8.05 2.82 -9.45
N CYS A 78 8.10 2.06 -10.53
CA CYS A 78 7.70 2.56 -11.86
C CYS A 78 6.22 2.31 -12.17
N LYS A 79 5.73 2.87 -13.28
CA LYS A 79 4.34 2.66 -13.70
C LYS A 79 4.00 1.20 -14.02
N HIS A 80 4.97 0.43 -14.54
CA HIS A 80 4.78 -0.99 -14.86
C HIS A 80 4.60 -1.83 -13.57
N GLN A 81 5.40 -1.54 -12.54
CA GLN A 81 5.23 -2.13 -11.21
C GLN A 81 3.89 -1.73 -10.58
N GLY A 82 3.51 -0.45 -10.74
CA GLY A 82 2.19 0.03 -10.35
C GLY A 82 1.06 -0.74 -11.03
N ALA A 83 1.18 -1.05 -12.31
CA ALA A 83 0.16 -1.80 -13.04
C ALA A 83 -0.02 -3.21 -12.45
N VAL A 84 1.08 -3.92 -12.18
CA VAL A 84 1.03 -5.23 -11.53
C VAL A 84 0.36 -5.14 -10.15
N TYR A 85 0.77 -4.16 -9.32
CA TYR A 85 0.16 -3.93 -8.01
C TYR A 85 -1.35 -3.65 -8.09
N PHE A 86 -1.78 -2.73 -8.96
CA PHE A 86 -3.19 -2.31 -9.02
C PHE A 86 -4.12 -3.33 -9.68
N PHE A 87 -3.63 -4.13 -10.63
CA PHE A 87 -4.45 -5.12 -11.33
C PHE A 87 -4.43 -6.51 -10.68
N TYR A 88 -3.32 -6.90 -10.06
CA TYR A 88 -3.16 -8.23 -9.45
C TYR A 88 -3.10 -8.21 -7.93
N GLY A 89 -2.99 -7.03 -7.29
CA GLY A 89 -2.91 -6.90 -5.83
C GLY A 89 -1.55 -7.28 -5.24
N GLU A 90 -0.56 -7.56 -6.08
CA GLU A 90 0.76 -8.04 -5.66
C GLU A 90 1.60 -6.94 -5.04
N LYS A 91 2.12 -7.17 -3.83
CA LYS A 91 2.94 -6.19 -3.10
C LYS A 91 4.41 -6.30 -3.51
N LEU A 92 5.03 -5.16 -3.82
CA LEU A 92 6.45 -5.08 -4.14
C LEU A 92 7.24 -4.44 -2.98
N PRO A 93 8.49 -4.86 -2.72
CA PRO A 93 9.28 -4.37 -1.59
C PRO A 93 9.63 -2.87 -1.69
N ASN A 94 9.68 -2.32 -2.91
CA ASN A 94 10.00 -0.90 -3.16
C ASN A 94 8.74 -0.01 -3.22
N MET A 95 7.57 -0.53 -2.86
CA MET A 95 6.32 0.22 -2.90
C MET A 95 6.36 1.46 -1.98
N PRO A 96 5.69 2.55 -2.38
CA PRO A 96 5.52 3.71 -1.51
C PRO A 96 4.81 3.30 -0.20
N PRO A 97 5.33 3.72 0.97
CA PRO A 97 4.77 3.32 2.26
C PRO A 97 3.50 4.12 2.55
N VAL A 98 2.36 3.66 2.03
CA VAL A 98 1.06 4.33 2.15
C VAL A 98 0.09 3.61 3.10
N THR A 99 0.44 2.41 3.55
CA THR A 99 -0.48 1.56 4.32
C THR A 99 -0.49 1.96 5.81
N PRO A 100 -1.58 1.64 6.55
CA PRO A 100 -1.63 1.80 8.01
C PRO A 100 -0.45 1.11 8.72
N GLU A 101 -0.08 -0.10 8.30
CA GLU A 101 1.05 -0.86 8.88
C GLU A 101 2.37 -0.11 8.70
N SER A 102 2.55 0.51 7.53
CA SER A 102 3.74 1.32 7.24
C SER A 102 3.82 2.53 8.18
N ARG A 103 2.69 3.20 8.43
CA ARG A 103 2.62 4.34 9.35
C ARG A 103 2.82 3.92 10.81
N HIS A 104 2.20 2.81 11.21
CA HIS A 104 2.30 2.28 12.56
C HIS A 104 3.72 1.80 12.88
N SER A 105 4.38 1.08 11.96
CA SER A 105 5.78 0.67 12.12
C SER A 105 6.70 1.88 12.31
N MET A 106 6.48 2.95 11.55
CA MET A 106 7.22 4.20 11.72
C MET A 106 6.86 4.94 13.03
N ALA A 107 5.62 4.81 13.51
CA ALA A 107 5.22 5.37 14.79
C ALA A 107 5.91 4.67 15.97
N ILE A 108 6.01 3.34 15.95
CA ILE A 108 6.77 2.56 16.94
C ILE A 108 8.22 3.06 16.99
N LEU A 109 8.86 3.27 15.84
CA LEU A 109 10.23 3.82 15.79
C LEU A 109 10.33 5.24 16.36
N ALA A 110 9.30 6.08 16.23
CA ALA A 110 9.34 7.49 16.62
C ALA A 110 8.82 7.79 18.04
N PHE A 111 7.99 6.91 18.59
CA PHE A 111 7.31 7.09 19.87
C PHE A 111 7.62 5.98 20.87
N GLY A 112 8.21 4.86 20.43
CA GLY A 112 8.45 3.68 21.27
C GLY A 112 7.13 3.13 21.79
N GLU A 113 7.08 2.91 23.11
CA GLU A 113 5.89 2.44 23.84
C GLU A 113 4.69 3.40 23.76
N ASN A 114 4.93 4.67 23.40
CA ASN A 114 3.85 5.67 23.24
C ASN A 114 3.20 5.64 21.86
N ALA A 115 3.55 4.68 20.99
CA ALA A 115 2.89 4.53 19.70
C ALA A 115 1.42 4.12 19.89
N LEU A 116 0.53 4.76 19.13
CA LEU A 116 -0.89 4.45 19.16
C LEU A 116 -1.16 3.07 18.52
N PRO A 117 -2.29 2.41 18.84
CA PRO A 117 -2.65 1.14 18.22
C PRO A 117 -2.80 1.28 16.70
N ILE A 118 -2.65 0.17 15.97
CA ILE A 118 -2.71 0.17 14.50
C ILE A 118 -4.00 0.78 13.94
N SER A 119 -5.13 0.58 14.63
CA SER A 119 -6.44 1.12 14.24
C SER A 119 -6.48 2.65 14.17
N PHE A 120 -5.64 3.35 14.94
CA PHE A 120 -5.50 4.81 14.84
C PHE A 120 -4.96 5.23 13.47
N TYR A 121 -4.15 4.39 12.85
CA TYR A 121 -3.51 4.68 11.56
C TYR A 121 -4.36 4.22 10.38
N ASP A 122 -5.57 3.70 10.57
CA ASP A 122 -6.43 3.27 9.47
C ASP A 122 -6.92 4.42 8.59
N SER A 123 -7.46 4.07 7.41
CA SER A 123 -8.05 5.06 6.51
C SER A 123 -9.34 5.61 7.10
N LEU A 124 -9.57 6.92 6.95
CA LEU A 124 -10.86 7.55 7.26
C LEU A 124 -11.89 7.34 6.13
N GLU A 125 -11.46 6.79 5.00
CA GLU A 125 -12.36 6.46 3.89
C GLU A 125 -13.18 5.23 4.29
N CYS A 126 -14.50 5.40 4.39
CA CYS A 126 -15.43 4.27 4.54
C CYS A 126 -15.43 3.48 3.23
N ASN A 127 -14.85 2.27 3.25
CA ASN A 127 -14.96 1.32 2.15
C ASN A 127 -16.19 0.44 2.40
N PRO A 128 -17.31 0.64 1.67
CA PRO A 128 -18.56 -0.12 1.88
C PRO A 128 -18.43 -1.61 1.52
N SER A 129 -17.28 -2.04 1.01
CA SER A 129 -16.98 -3.44 0.69
C SER A 129 -16.51 -4.27 1.89
N ILE A 130 -16.18 -3.66 3.03
CA ILE A 130 -15.66 -4.37 4.22
C ILE A 130 -16.80 -4.76 5.20
N GLU A 131 -18.01 -4.20 5.05
CA GLU A 131 -19.14 -4.43 5.97
C GLU A 131 -19.85 -5.79 5.83
N LYS A 132 -19.26 -6.81 5.17
CA LYS A 132 -19.94 -8.11 4.93
C LYS A 132 -19.36 -9.32 5.65
N THR A 133 -18.35 -9.17 6.52
CA THR A 133 -17.72 -10.32 7.19
C THR A 133 -17.86 -10.37 8.72
N GLU A 134 -18.56 -9.44 9.34
CA GLU A 134 -18.78 -9.47 10.80
C GLU A 134 -20.25 -9.23 11.14
N ASP A 135 -21.15 -10.10 10.66
CA ASP A 135 -22.52 -10.14 11.18
C ASP A 135 -23.19 -11.50 10.95
N LYS A 136 -22.54 -12.57 11.41
CA LYS A 136 -23.21 -13.81 11.84
C LYS A 136 -22.36 -14.49 12.90
N ASN A 137 -22.55 -14.13 14.17
CA ASN A 137 -22.84 -15.12 15.22
C ASN A 137 -23.15 -14.46 16.57
N THR A 138 -24.37 -14.76 17.02
CA THR A 138 -24.84 -14.84 18.41
C THR A 138 -24.92 -13.56 19.24
N PHE A 139 -26.13 -12.97 19.20
CA PHE A 139 -26.83 -12.54 20.42
C PHE A 139 -26.68 -13.62 21.51
N ASN A 140 -26.13 -13.23 22.66
CA ASN A 140 -26.56 -13.69 23.97
C ASN A 140 -26.10 -12.65 24.99
N ASN A 141 -27.07 -11.91 25.52
CA ASN A 141 -26.92 -10.89 26.55
C ASN A 141 -27.01 -11.55 27.93
N PRO A 142 -25.99 -11.46 28.82
CA PRO A 142 -26.09 -12.06 30.15
C PRO A 142 -25.80 -11.06 31.28
N TYR A 143 -26.52 -9.92 31.34
CA TYR A 143 -26.57 -9.11 32.57
C TYR A 143 -27.99 -8.64 32.88
N GLU A 144 -28.78 -9.57 33.41
CA GLU A 144 -29.85 -9.25 34.37
C GLU A 144 -29.19 -8.65 35.63
N TYR A 145 -29.61 -7.46 36.04
CA TYR A 145 -29.44 -7.01 37.43
C TYR A 145 -30.82 -6.93 38.07
N GLN A 146 -31.02 -7.81 39.05
CA GLN A 146 -32.20 -7.89 39.90
C GLN A 146 -32.23 -6.70 40.88
N ASN A 147 -33.43 -6.17 41.08
CA ASN A 147 -33.77 -5.21 42.11
C ASN A 147 -33.51 -5.77 43.52
N VAL A 148 -32.74 -5.06 44.35
CA VAL A 148 -32.95 -4.87 45.79
C VAL A 148 -32.48 -3.47 46.17
#